data_AF-A0A936CEK1-F1
#
_entry.id   AF-A0A936CEK1-F1
#
_cell.length_a   1.000
_cell.length_b   1.000
_cell.length_c   1.000
_cell.angle_alpha   90.00
_cell.angle_beta   90.00
_cell.angle_gamma   90.00
#
_symmetry.space_group_name_H-M   'P 1'
#
loop_
_entity.id
_entity.type
_entity.pdbx_description
1 polymer ?
#
loop_
_entity_poly.entity_id
_entity_poly.type
_entity_poly.pdbx_seq_one_letter_code
_entity_poly.pdbx_strand_id
1 'polypeptide(L)'
;MTPEQRVHWMVVHRKKDGIEGALDAAGVRERPVQVLNEVLLPAMKEVGDKFGAGELILPFVLQSAEVMKKAVKHLESFLEKQEGYTKGRVVLATVYGDVHDIGKSLVNTILSNNGYTVYDLGKQVPVNTIIEKGDRGERRRHRALGAPREHVQADADVRAGARPARGAGAGADRRAAINRRFGRRALFVDGERPYESGVFYCKDAFEGLETMDRLQDPSTRRDFMDRALADARSDVFLNTAVGKDMARGDSAGARSAVSADHAVPEAPFSGRASCATSR
;
A
#
# COMPACT_ATOMS: atom_id res chain seq x y z
N MET A 1 14.52 28.91 -0.75
CA MET A 1 13.87 27.60 -0.51
C MET A 1 13.42 27.57 0.93
N THR A 2 12.15 27.26 1.18
CA THR A 2 11.67 27.04 2.56
C THR A 2 12.27 25.75 3.14
N PRO A 3 12.24 25.57 4.47
CA PRO A 3 12.71 24.33 5.11
C PRO A 3 12.02 23.08 4.57
N GLU A 4 10.71 23.13 4.33
CA GLU A 4 9.90 22.03 3.79
C GLU A 4 10.31 21.70 2.35
N GLN A 5 10.47 22.74 1.51
CA GLN A 5 10.97 22.57 0.15
C GLN A 5 12.38 21.97 0.14
N ARG A 6 13.22 22.29 1.14
CA ARG A 6 14.55 21.70 1.30
C ARG A 6 14.49 20.22 1.59
N VAL A 7 13.64 19.80 2.53
CA VAL A 7 13.43 18.37 2.83
C VAL A 7 12.92 17.64 1.58
N HIS A 8 11.91 18.18 0.90
CA HIS A 8 11.37 17.61 -0.34
C HIS A 8 12.46 17.44 -1.41
N TRP A 9 13.23 18.51 -1.67
CA TRP A 9 14.32 18.50 -2.64
C TRP A 9 15.40 17.47 -2.27
N MET A 10 15.74 17.34 -0.98
CA MET A 10 16.74 16.39 -0.51
C MET A 10 16.32 14.94 -0.77
N VAL A 11 15.03 14.61 -0.60
CA VAL A 11 14.50 13.28 -0.93
C VAL A 11 14.58 13.03 -2.44
N VAL A 12 14.04 13.94 -3.26
CA VAL A 12 14.02 13.81 -4.73
C VAL A 12 15.43 13.74 -5.33
N HIS A 13 16.39 14.47 -4.76
CA HIS A 13 17.77 14.56 -5.26
C HIS A 13 18.76 13.68 -4.49
N ARG A 14 18.26 12.74 -3.67
CA ARG A 14 19.07 11.69 -3.03
C ARG A 14 20.17 12.25 -2.11
N LYS A 15 19.87 13.34 -1.40
CA LYS A 15 20.79 13.98 -0.44
C LYS A 15 20.48 13.54 0.98
N LYS A 16 21.21 12.54 1.47
CA LYS A 16 21.03 11.95 2.81
C LYS A 16 21.65 12.77 3.95
N ASP A 17 22.69 13.54 3.64
CA ASP A 17 23.51 14.21 4.65
C ASP A 17 22.81 15.49 5.13
N GLY A 18 22.57 15.60 6.43
CA GLY A 18 21.88 16.72 7.05
C GLY A 18 20.36 16.72 6.93
N ILE A 19 19.74 15.60 6.53
CA ILE A 19 18.27 15.50 6.43
C ILE A 19 17.58 15.70 7.78
N GLU A 20 18.20 15.25 8.88
CA GLU A 20 17.66 15.43 10.23
C GLU A 20 17.59 16.90 10.63
N GLY A 21 18.65 17.67 10.35
CA GLY A 21 18.67 19.11 10.60
C GLY A 21 17.69 19.88 9.71
N ALA A 22 17.48 19.42 8.47
CA ALA A 22 16.47 19.98 7.59
C ALA A 22 15.04 19.69 8.10
N LEU A 23 14.79 18.51 8.65
CA LEU A 23 13.51 18.15 9.27
C LEU A 23 13.25 18.96 10.54
N ASP A 24 14.26 19.14 11.39
CA ASP A 24 14.16 19.99 12.57
C ASP A 24 13.79 21.43 12.18
N ALA A 25 14.44 21.97 11.14
CA ALA A 25 14.11 23.30 10.60
C ALA A 25 12.72 23.38 9.95
N ALA A 26 12.19 22.26 9.45
CA ALA A 26 10.82 22.15 8.91
C ALA A 26 9.76 21.92 10.00
N GLY A 27 10.13 21.98 11.28
CA GLY A 27 9.19 21.88 12.39
C GLY A 27 8.74 20.44 12.71
N VAL A 28 9.54 19.42 12.36
CA VAL A 28 9.20 18.01 12.63
C VAL A 28 8.98 17.73 14.12
N ARG A 29 9.58 18.53 15.01
CA ARG A 29 9.47 18.37 16.47
C ARG A 29 8.09 18.74 17.00
N GLU A 30 7.47 19.75 16.39
CA GLU A 30 6.16 20.27 16.81
C GLU A 30 5.04 19.59 16.04
N ARG A 31 5.27 19.32 14.75
CA ARG A 31 4.25 18.86 13.81
C ARG A 31 4.77 17.68 12.96
N PRO A 32 5.20 16.57 13.59
CA PRO A 32 5.80 15.43 12.87
C PRO A 32 4.85 14.87 11.80
N VAL A 33 3.56 14.78 12.13
CA VAL A 33 2.52 14.27 11.22
C VAL A 33 2.35 15.14 9.98
N GLN A 34 2.37 16.46 10.16
CA GLN A 34 2.21 17.40 9.06
C GLN A 34 3.40 17.31 8.11
N VAL A 35 4.63 17.27 8.65
CA VAL A 35 5.85 17.14 7.84
C VAL A 35 5.86 15.83 7.05
N LEU A 36 5.40 14.72 7.64
CA LEU A 36 5.26 13.47 6.91
C LEU A 36 4.30 13.61 5.72
N ASN A 37 3.07 14.07 5.97
CA ASN A 37 1.99 14.05 5.00
C ASN A 37 2.13 15.11 3.92
N GLU A 38 2.66 16.28 4.25
CA GLU A 38 2.75 17.43 3.33
C GLU A 38 4.11 17.55 2.64
N VAL A 39 5.15 16.88 3.15
CA VAL A 39 6.52 17.02 2.61
C VAL A 39 7.10 15.67 2.18
N LEU A 40 7.19 14.70 3.09
CA LEU A 40 7.86 13.44 2.81
C LEU A 40 7.09 12.55 1.84
N LEU A 41 5.77 12.41 2.01
CA LEU A 41 4.92 11.63 1.10
C LEU A 41 4.85 12.26 -0.31
N PRO A 42 4.64 13.58 -0.48
CA PRO A 42 4.68 14.21 -1.79
C PRO A 42 6.04 14.08 -2.49
N ALA A 43 7.15 14.15 -1.75
CA ALA A 43 8.48 13.96 -2.31
C ALA A 43 8.68 12.54 -2.86
N MET A 44 8.23 11.52 -2.13
CA MET A 44 8.30 10.14 -2.61
C MET A 44 7.35 9.87 -3.78
N LYS A 45 6.18 10.53 -3.80
CA LYS A 45 5.27 10.49 -4.95
C LYS A 45 5.96 11.02 -6.21
N GLU A 46 6.64 12.17 -6.12
CA GLU A 46 7.39 12.73 -7.25
C GLU A 46 8.51 11.78 -7.73
N VAL A 47 9.23 11.13 -6.82
CA VAL A 47 10.23 10.10 -7.18
C VAL A 47 9.59 8.94 -7.93
N GLY A 48 8.41 8.49 -7.48
CA GLY A 48 7.61 7.46 -8.13
C GLY A 48 7.13 7.85 -9.52
N ASP A 49 6.64 9.08 -9.67
CA ASP A 49 6.18 9.64 -10.95
C ASP A 49 7.34 9.72 -11.96
N LYS A 50 8.51 10.21 -11.53
CA LYS A 50 9.73 10.26 -12.37
C LYS A 50 10.25 8.88 -12.76
N PHE A 51 10.18 7.90 -11.86
CA PHE A 51 10.49 6.51 -12.19
C PHE A 51 9.47 5.94 -13.20
N GLY A 52 8.19 6.26 -13.05
CA GLY A 52 7.12 5.88 -13.97
C GLY A 52 7.30 6.47 -15.38
N ALA A 53 7.79 7.71 -15.46
CA ALA A 53 8.11 8.40 -16.71
C ALA A 53 9.44 7.94 -17.35
N GLY A 54 10.24 7.12 -16.65
CA GLY A 54 11.56 6.69 -17.12
C GLY A 54 12.68 7.72 -16.94
N GLU A 55 12.41 8.83 -16.24
CA GLU A 55 13.41 9.86 -15.91
C GLU A 55 14.38 9.40 -14.82
N LEU A 56 13.94 8.47 -13.97
CA LEU A 56 14.77 7.85 -12.94
C LEU A 56 14.90 6.35 -13.20
N ILE A 57 16.10 5.83 -12.97
CA ILE A 57 16.38 4.40 -12.94
C ILE A 57 16.28 3.85 -11.52
N LEU A 58 16.06 2.53 -11.39
CA LEU A 58 15.87 1.86 -10.09
C LEU A 58 16.95 2.20 -9.03
N PRO A 59 18.26 2.27 -9.35
CA PRO A 59 19.28 2.68 -8.38
C PRO A 59 19.02 4.05 -7.72
N PHE A 60 18.48 5.01 -8.46
CA PHE A 60 18.15 6.35 -7.93
C PHE A 60 16.92 6.34 -7.03
N VAL A 61 15.94 5.50 -7.34
CA VAL A 61 14.78 5.29 -6.48
C VAL A 61 15.21 4.69 -5.14
N LEU A 62 16.11 3.71 -5.15
CA LEU A 62 16.64 3.08 -3.94
C LEU A 62 17.40 4.08 -3.07
N GLN A 63 18.24 4.93 -3.66
CA GLN A 63 18.92 6.00 -2.92
C GLN A 63 17.94 7.01 -2.29
N SER A 64 16.87 7.36 -3.00
CA SER A 64 15.83 8.26 -2.46
C SER A 64 15.10 7.60 -1.30
N ALA A 65 14.84 6.29 -1.40
CA ALA A 65 14.26 5.49 -0.32
C ALA A 65 15.18 5.40 0.91
N GLU A 66 16.51 5.39 0.75
CA GLU A 66 17.44 5.49 1.88
C GLU A 66 17.33 6.84 2.62
N VAL A 67 17.22 7.95 1.87
CA VAL A 67 16.98 9.28 2.46
C VAL A 67 15.65 9.30 3.20
N MET A 68 14.58 8.77 2.59
CA MET A 68 13.26 8.66 3.19
C MET A 68 13.29 7.83 4.49
N LYS A 69 13.95 6.67 4.48
CA LYS A 69 14.09 5.81 5.67
C LYS A 69 14.79 6.55 6.81
N LYS A 70 15.84 7.30 6.51
CA LYS A 70 16.56 8.13 7.49
C LYS A 70 15.68 9.24 8.05
N ALA A 71 14.91 9.91 7.19
CA ALA A 71 13.97 10.96 7.56
C ALA A 71 12.86 10.45 8.48
N VAL A 72 12.21 9.34 8.11
CA VAL A 72 11.14 8.72 8.90
C VAL A 72 11.66 8.26 10.26
N LYS A 73 12.85 7.65 10.33
CA LYS A 73 13.46 7.24 11.61
C LYS A 73 13.68 8.42 12.57
N HIS A 74 14.08 9.58 12.06
CA HIS A 74 14.22 10.80 12.85
C HIS A 74 12.85 11.30 13.34
N LEU A 75 11.88 11.33 12.43
CA LEU A 75 10.50 11.73 12.72
C LEU A 75 9.83 10.86 13.79
N GLU A 76 10.04 9.54 13.75
CA GLU A 76 9.49 8.59 14.73
C GLU A 76 9.91 8.91 16.18
N SER A 77 11.05 9.59 16.37
CA SER A 77 11.53 9.97 17.71
C SER A 77 10.67 11.07 18.36
N PHE A 78 9.89 11.81 17.57
CA PHE A 78 9.00 12.88 18.05
C PHE A 78 7.52 12.46 18.11
N LEU A 79 7.20 11.21 17.76
CA LEU A 79 5.86 10.67 18.00
C LEU A 79 5.78 10.26 19.48
N GLU A 80 4.94 10.94 20.25
CA GLU A 80 4.73 10.67 21.68
C GLU A 80 4.39 9.21 21.95
N LYS A 81 4.95 8.61 23.00
CA LYS A 81 4.68 7.24 23.44
C LYS A 81 3.75 7.25 24.66
N GLN A 82 2.54 6.69 24.53
CA GLN A 82 1.73 6.35 25.69
C GLN A 82 2.06 4.92 26.14
N GLU A 83 2.75 4.79 27.28
CA GLU A 83 2.99 3.50 27.93
C GLU A 83 1.95 3.26 29.03
N GLY A 84 1.44 2.03 29.18
CA GLY A 84 0.74 1.62 30.41
C GLY A 84 -0.54 0.78 30.26
N TYR A 85 -1.15 0.67 29.08
CA TYR A 85 -2.33 -0.17 28.88
C TYR A 85 -2.49 -0.59 27.41
N THR A 86 -2.89 -1.85 27.16
CA THR A 86 -3.16 -2.33 25.79
C THR A 86 -4.63 -2.20 25.43
N LYS A 87 -4.96 -1.25 24.54
CA LYS A 87 -6.28 -1.08 23.91
C LYS A 87 -6.67 -2.28 23.05
N GLY A 88 -5.70 -3.04 22.55
CA GLY A 88 -5.94 -4.18 21.68
C GLY A 88 -4.67 -4.75 21.05
N ARG A 89 -4.79 -5.92 20.43
CA ARG A 89 -3.68 -6.61 19.75
C ARG A 89 -3.84 -6.55 18.24
N VAL A 90 -2.72 -6.28 17.57
CA VAL A 90 -2.65 -6.07 16.12
C VAL A 90 -1.56 -6.95 15.53
N VAL A 91 -1.83 -7.61 14.41
CA VAL A 91 -0.80 -8.25 13.59
C VAL A 91 -0.52 -7.36 12.39
N LEU A 92 0.73 -6.95 12.16
CA LEU A 92 1.15 -6.20 10.97
C LEU A 92 1.98 -7.07 10.04
N ALA A 93 1.74 -7.00 8.74
CA ALA A 93 2.54 -7.68 7.73
C ALA A 93 2.54 -6.96 6.39
N THR A 94 3.64 -7.08 5.65
CA THR A 94 3.66 -6.82 4.21
C THR A 94 3.49 -8.16 3.48
N VAL A 95 2.49 -8.24 2.60
CA VAL A 95 2.11 -9.47 1.88
C VAL A 95 3.25 -10.03 1.01
N TYR A 96 3.16 -11.32 0.71
CA TYR A 96 4.09 -11.99 -0.19
C TYR A 96 4.21 -11.26 -1.54
N GLY A 97 5.44 -11.08 -2.01
CA GLY A 97 5.74 -10.34 -3.23
C GLY A 97 5.84 -8.81 -3.06
N ASP A 98 5.53 -8.29 -1.87
CA ASP A 98 5.73 -6.89 -1.53
C ASP A 98 6.90 -6.73 -0.52
N VAL A 99 7.79 -5.80 -0.81
CA VAL A 99 9.02 -5.51 -0.06
C VAL A 99 8.99 -4.16 0.65
N HIS A 100 7.95 -3.35 0.44
CA HIS A 100 7.85 -2.01 1.01
C HIS A 100 7.52 -2.13 2.51
N ASP A 101 8.34 -1.48 3.35
CA ASP A 101 8.25 -1.59 4.81
C ASP A 101 8.24 -0.24 5.55
N ILE A 102 8.43 0.88 4.84
CA ILE A 102 8.46 2.22 5.43
C ILE A 102 7.09 2.56 6.06
N GLY A 103 6.00 2.45 5.28
CA GLY A 103 4.65 2.72 5.77
C GLY A 103 4.25 1.78 6.93
N LYS A 104 4.55 0.48 6.81
CA LYS A 104 4.30 -0.50 7.88
C LYS A 104 5.02 -0.16 9.19
N SER A 105 6.28 0.26 9.09
CA SER A 105 7.07 0.64 10.28
C SER A 105 6.47 1.84 10.98
N LEU A 106 6.06 2.85 10.22
CA LEU A 106 5.40 4.03 10.78
C LEU A 106 4.07 3.67 11.48
N VAL A 107 3.27 2.80 10.87
CA VAL A 107 2.01 2.30 11.46
C VAL A 107 2.29 1.55 12.75
N ASN A 108 3.32 0.71 12.77
CA ASN A 108 3.73 -0.01 13.97
C ASN A 108 4.05 0.97 15.10
N THR A 109 4.87 2.00 14.81
CA THR A 109 5.21 3.05 15.76
C THR A 109 3.96 3.77 16.27
N ILE A 110 3.07 4.22 15.36
CA ILE A 110 1.86 4.96 15.74
C ILE A 110 0.90 4.12 16.58
N LEU A 111 0.64 2.87 16.18
CA LEU A 111 -0.26 1.98 16.93
C LEU A 111 0.33 1.62 18.31
N SER A 112 1.62 1.27 18.35
CA SER A 112 2.32 0.96 19.60
C SER A 112 2.28 2.16 20.57
N ASN A 113 2.53 3.35 20.05
CA ASN A 113 2.49 4.61 20.80
C ASN A 113 1.09 4.97 21.31
N ASN A 114 0.04 4.47 20.67
CA ASN A 114 -1.35 4.71 21.07
C ASN A 114 -1.96 3.57 21.90
N GLY A 115 -1.10 2.73 22.48
CA GLY A 115 -1.50 1.68 23.40
C GLY A 115 -1.98 0.40 22.71
N TYR A 116 -1.61 0.12 21.46
CA TYR A 116 -1.85 -1.20 20.86
C TYR A 116 -0.64 -2.11 21.03
N THR A 117 -0.88 -3.40 21.26
CA THR A 117 0.20 -4.40 21.18
C THR A 117 0.33 -4.87 19.73
N VAL A 118 1.44 -4.52 19.09
CA VAL A 118 1.66 -4.80 17.67
C VAL A 118 2.64 -5.97 17.49
N TYR A 119 2.23 -6.97 16.70
CA TYR A 119 3.02 -8.11 16.27
C TYR A 119 3.38 -7.94 14.79
N ASP A 120 4.58 -7.45 14.53
CA ASP A 120 5.09 -7.25 13.17
C ASP A 120 5.72 -8.53 12.61
N LEU A 121 5.11 -9.11 11.57
CA LEU A 121 5.59 -10.31 10.88
C LEU A 121 6.66 -10.01 9.82
N GLY A 122 6.95 -8.73 9.57
CA GLY A 122 7.93 -8.30 8.58
C GLY A 122 7.35 -8.22 7.17
N LYS A 123 8.20 -8.51 6.16
CA LYS A 123 7.88 -8.36 4.74
C LYS A 123 7.94 -9.66 3.98
N GLN A 124 7.26 -9.69 2.83
CA GLN A 124 7.09 -10.89 2.00
C GLN A 124 6.46 -12.07 2.76
N VAL A 125 5.49 -11.78 3.63
CA VAL A 125 4.87 -12.79 4.49
C VAL A 125 3.80 -13.57 3.73
N PRO A 126 3.85 -14.91 3.69
CA PRO A 126 2.80 -15.72 3.09
C PRO A 126 1.46 -15.49 3.78
N VAL A 127 0.40 -15.42 2.96
CA VAL A 127 -0.93 -15.10 3.46
C VAL A 127 -1.41 -16.10 4.53
N ASN A 128 -1.11 -17.39 4.38
CA ASN A 128 -1.43 -18.41 5.37
C ASN A 128 -0.79 -18.14 6.75
N THR A 129 0.43 -17.61 6.78
CA THR A 129 1.13 -17.25 8.02
C THR A 129 0.44 -16.07 8.72
N ILE A 130 -0.08 -15.11 7.94
CA ILE A 130 -0.85 -13.98 8.48
C ILE A 130 -2.14 -14.49 9.13
N ILE A 131 -2.89 -15.39 8.48
CA ILE A 131 -4.08 -16.01 9.07
C ILE A 131 -3.73 -16.77 10.33
N GLU A 132 -2.68 -17.58 10.28
CA GLU A 132 -2.32 -18.45 11.39
C GLU A 132 -1.96 -17.64 12.62
N LYS A 133 -1.25 -16.52 12.44
CA LYS A 133 -0.91 -15.60 13.53
C LYS A 133 -2.08 -14.75 13.99
N GLY A 134 -3.02 -14.40 13.10
CA GLY A 134 -4.28 -13.75 13.45
C GLY A 134 -5.21 -14.65 14.27
N ASP A 135 -5.26 -15.94 13.94
CA ASP A 135 -6.16 -16.93 14.53
C ASP A 135 -5.59 -17.63 15.79
N ARG A 136 -4.26 -17.88 15.85
CA ARG A 136 -3.60 -18.55 17.01
C ARG A 136 -3.47 -17.69 18.26
N GLY A 137 -4.03 -16.50 18.25
CA GLY A 137 -4.25 -15.73 19.46
C GLY A 137 -5.27 -16.39 20.39
N GLU A 138 -4.83 -17.36 21.19
CA GLU A 138 -5.63 -18.08 22.18
C GLU A 138 -6.65 -17.16 22.89
N ARG A 139 -7.94 -17.49 22.73
CA ARG A 139 -9.08 -16.96 23.50
C ARG A 139 -9.41 -15.46 23.38
N ARG A 140 -8.64 -14.64 22.64
CA ARG A 140 -8.93 -13.19 22.46
C ARG A 140 -8.56 -12.74 21.04
N ARG A 141 -9.57 -12.31 20.27
CA ARG A 141 -9.48 -11.96 18.83
C ARG A 141 -8.36 -10.92 18.56
N HIS A 142 -7.44 -11.23 17.66
CA HIS A 142 -6.44 -10.28 17.14
C HIS A 142 -7.01 -9.61 15.88
N ARG A 143 -6.73 -8.33 15.65
CA ARG A 143 -7.05 -7.65 14.37
C ARG A 143 -5.82 -7.67 13.47
N ALA A 144 -5.97 -8.05 12.22
CA ALA A 144 -4.85 -8.12 11.28
C ALA A 144 -4.84 -6.84 10.43
N LEU A 145 -3.75 -6.08 10.49
CA LEU A 145 -3.52 -4.95 9.59
C LEU A 145 -2.50 -5.33 8.50
N GLY A 146 -2.91 -5.29 7.24
CA GLY A 146 -2.04 -5.53 6.08
C GLY A 146 -1.60 -4.21 5.46
N ALA A 147 -0.32 -4.02 5.13
CA ALA A 147 0.11 -2.79 4.47
C ALA A 147 0.77 -3.08 3.11
N PRO A 148 0.03 -2.91 1.99
CA PRO A 148 0.66 -2.86 0.68
C PRO A 148 0.98 -1.42 0.25
N ARG A 149 2.23 -1.27 -0.22
CA ARG A 149 2.89 -0.10 -0.82
C ARG A 149 2.77 1.29 -0.17
N GLU A 150 1.61 1.75 0.28
CA GLU A 150 1.43 3.14 0.78
C GLU A 150 0.33 3.27 1.86
N HIS A 151 -0.36 2.18 2.23
CA HIS A 151 -1.61 2.24 2.99
C HIS A 151 -1.69 1.23 4.12
N VAL A 152 -2.56 1.53 5.09
CA VAL A 152 -2.82 0.68 6.25
C VAL A 152 -4.19 0.02 6.06
N GLN A 153 -4.22 -1.28 5.84
CA GLN A 153 -5.46 -2.03 5.76
C GLN A 153 -5.79 -2.54 7.15
N ALA A 154 -6.95 -2.21 7.73
CA ALA A 154 -7.45 -2.93 8.91
C ALA A 154 -8.39 -4.06 8.47
N ASP A 155 -8.06 -5.28 8.89
CA ASP A 155 -8.78 -6.55 8.68
C ASP A 155 -9.02 -6.97 7.21
N ALA A 156 -8.02 -6.84 6.33
CA ALA A 156 -8.04 -7.62 5.08
C ALA A 156 -6.67 -7.99 4.53
N ASP A 157 -6.13 -9.06 5.08
CA ASP A 157 -5.59 -10.15 4.28
C ASP A 157 -6.04 -11.38 5.06
N VAL A 158 -6.81 -12.33 4.51
CA VAL A 158 -6.18 -13.49 3.86
C VAL A 158 -7.04 -14.18 2.80
N ARG A 159 -8.35 -13.93 2.66
CA ARG A 159 -9.15 -14.69 1.65
C ARG A 159 -9.20 -14.08 0.25
N ALA A 160 -8.92 -12.79 0.10
CA ALA A 160 -8.90 -12.14 -1.22
C ALA A 160 -7.59 -12.39 -2.01
N GLY A 161 -6.47 -12.62 -1.32
CA GLY A 161 -5.19 -12.99 -1.95
C GLY A 161 -5.14 -14.42 -2.50
N ALA A 162 -6.15 -15.24 -2.21
CA ALA A 162 -6.20 -16.66 -2.59
C ALA A 162 -7.14 -16.98 -3.77
N ARG A 163 -7.82 -15.99 -4.35
CA ARG A 163 -8.41 -16.15 -5.69
C ARG A 163 -7.46 -15.51 -6.70
N PRO A 164 -6.69 -16.28 -7.50
CA PRO A 164 -6.09 -15.70 -8.68
C PRO A 164 -7.24 -15.04 -9.46
N ALA A 165 -7.04 -13.81 -9.88
CA ALA A 165 -7.95 -13.14 -10.79
C ALA A 165 -8.08 -14.00 -12.06
N ARG A 166 -9.01 -14.96 -12.05
CA ARG A 166 -9.39 -15.72 -13.24
C ARG A 166 -10.13 -14.71 -14.12
N GLY A 167 -9.45 -14.23 -15.16
CA GLY A 167 -10.08 -13.48 -16.24
C GLY A 167 -9.45 -12.14 -16.63
N ALA A 168 -8.38 -11.67 -15.99
CA ALA A 168 -7.66 -10.48 -16.46
C ALA A 168 -6.44 -10.91 -17.27
N GLY A 169 -6.50 -10.72 -18.59
CA GLY A 169 -5.45 -11.06 -19.54
C GLY A 169 -4.07 -10.52 -19.13
N ALA A 170 -3.04 -11.30 -19.45
CA ALA A 170 -1.65 -10.90 -19.32
C ALA A 170 -1.38 -9.63 -20.13
N GLY A 171 -1.00 -8.53 -19.47
CA GLY A 171 -0.56 -7.32 -20.19
C GLY A 171 -0.78 -5.96 -19.54
N ALA A 172 -1.39 -5.86 -18.34
CA ALA A 172 -1.49 -4.58 -17.64
C ALA A 172 -0.54 -4.54 -16.44
N ASP A 173 0.33 -3.54 -16.44
CA ASP A 173 1.28 -3.20 -15.40
C ASP A 173 0.61 -3.30 -14.01
N ARG A 174 0.97 -4.34 -13.24
CA ARG A 174 0.35 -4.72 -11.95
C ARG A 174 0.85 -3.80 -10.83
N ARG A 175 0.85 -2.48 -11.08
CA ARG A 175 1.35 -1.42 -10.21
C ARG A 175 0.33 -1.07 -9.13
N ALA A 176 0.67 -1.47 -7.92
CA ALA A 176 0.86 -0.55 -6.78
C ALA A 176 -0.32 0.21 -6.12
N ALA A 177 -1.54 0.33 -6.66
CA ALA A 177 -2.52 1.23 -6.03
C ALA A 177 -3.67 0.50 -5.32
N ILE A 178 -3.49 0.20 -4.02
CA ILE A 178 -4.66 0.00 -3.14
C ILE A 178 -5.31 1.36 -2.95
N ASN A 179 -6.61 1.43 -3.23
CA ASN A 179 -7.42 2.63 -3.06
C ASN A 179 -8.73 2.27 -2.35
N ARG A 180 -9.47 3.29 -1.89
CA ARG A 180 -10.73 3.12 -1.15
C ARG A 180 -11.73 2.21 -1.88
N ARG A 181 -11.84 2.32 -3.20
CA ARG A 181 -12.74 1.49 -4.01
C ARG A 181 -12.27 0.03 -4.06
N PHE A 182 -10.97 -0.22 -4.17
CA PHE A 182 -10.41 -1.57 -4.06
C PHE A 182 -10.72 -2.20 -2.70
N GLY A 183 -10.49 -1.46 -1.60
CA GLY A 183 -10.80 -1.92 -0.24
C GLY A 183 -12.29 -2.27 -0.05
N ARG A 184 -13.19 -1.41 -0.53
CA ARG A 184 -14.65 -1.67 -0.50
C ARG A 184 -15.05 -2.90 -1.30
N ARG A 185 -14.43 -3.16 -2.46
CA ARG A 185 -14.67 -4.41 -3.21
C ARG A 185 -14.14 -5.64 -2.47
N ALA A 186 -12.98 -5.53 -1.83
CA ALA A 186 -12.37 -6.63 -1.08
C ALA A 186 -13.20 -7.05 0.15
N LEU A 187 -14.12 -6.20 0.62
CA LEU A 187 -15.11 -6.55 1.64
C LEU A 187 -16.01 -7.71 1.21
N PHE A 188 -16.29 -7.86 -0.08
CA PHE A 188 -17.23 -8.86 -0.58
C PHE A 188 -16.48 -10.11 -1.08
N VAL A 189 -16.73 -11.24 -0.44
CA VAL A 189 -16.00 -12.50 -0.71
C VAL A 189 -16.68 -13.32 -1.80
N ASP A 190 -18.01 -13.27 -1.85
CA ASP A 190 -18.83 -14.03 -2.80
C ASP A 190 -20.12 -13.27 -3.13
N GLY A 191 -20.17 -12.65 -4.32
CA GLY A 191 -21.26 -11.77 -4.71
C GLY A 191 -21.39 -10.57 -3.76
N GLU A 192 -22.58 -10.38 -3.17
CA GLU A 192 -22.86 -9.31 -2.19
C GLU A 192 -22.60 -9.73 -0.74
N ARG A 193 -22.06 -10.94 -0.49
CA ARG A 193 -21.79 -11.42 0.87
C ARG A 193 -20.55 -10.74 1.45
N PRO A 194 -20.70 -9.92 2.51
CA PRO A 194 -19.56 -9.25 3.12
C PRO A 194 -18.77 -10.20 4.03
N TYR A 195 -17.50 -9.87 4.23
CA TYR A 195 -16.68 -10.44 5.29
C TYR A 195 -17.14 -9.88 6.63
N GLU A 196 -17.62 -10.74 7.54
CA GLU A 196 -18.30 -10.35 8.78
C GLU A 196 -17.44 -9.48 9.71
N SER A 197 -16.12 -9.71 9.72
CA SER A 197 -15.19 -8.92 10.53
C SER A 197 -14.92 -7.52 9.96
N GLY A 198 -15.38 -7.23 8.74
CA GLY A 198 -15.15 -5.98 8.04
C GLY A 198 -13.81 -5.93 7.32
N VAL A 199 -13.68 -4.99 6.39
CA VAL A 199 -12.49 -4.72 5.59
C VAL A 199 -12.38 -3.21 5.42
N PHE A 200 -11.31 -2.61 5.92
CA PHE A 200 -11.14 -1.16 5.95
C PHE A 200 -9.87 -0.72 5.25
N TYR A 201 -10.02 0.24 4.34
CA TYR A 201 -8.91 0.95 3.72
C TYR A 201 -8.69 2.27 4.45
N CYS A 202 -7.45 2.50 4.88
CA CYS A 202 -7.04 3.75 5.50
C CYS A 202 -5.95 4.41 4.64
N LYS A 203 -6.12 5.71 4.36
CA LYS A 203 -5.21 6.48 3.51
C LYS A 203 -3.83 6.70 4.15
N ASP A 204 -3.79 6.70 5.48
CA ASP A 204 -2.59 6.92 6.28
C ASP A 204 -2.70 6.20 7.63
N ALA A 205 -1.64 6.27 8.43
CA ALA A 205 -1.57 5.62 9.74
C ALA A 205 -2.52 6.21 10.79
N PHE A 206 -2.94 7.48 10.65
CA PHE A 206 -3.84 8.14 11.58
C PHE A 206 -5.29 7.76 11.32
N GLU A 207 -5.72 7.70 10.05
CA GLU A 207 -7.02 7.11 9.69
C GLU A 207 -7.08 5.63 10.10
N GLY A 208 -5.93 4.93 10.03
CA GLY A 208 -5.75 3.58 10.58
C GLY A 208 -6.01 3.52 12.08
N LEU A 209 -5.38 4.39 12.86
CA LEU A 209 -5.58 4.49 14.30
C LEU A 209 -7.04 4.84 14.67
N GLU A 210 -7.63 5.85 14.02
CA GLU A 210 -9.02 6.26 14.28
C GLU A 210 -10.00 5.12 13.98
N THR A 211 -9.80 4.41 12.88
CA THR A 211 -10.59 3.21 12.53
C THR A 211 -10.47 2.14 13.61
N MET A 212 -9.25 1.90 14.12
CA MET A 212 -9.02 0.91 15.17
C MET A 212 -9.69 1.29 16.49
N ASP A 213 -9.62 2.56 16.88
CA ASP A 213 -10.25 3.10 18.09
C ASP A 213 -11.78 2.96 18.02
N ARG A 214 -12.39 3.34 16.89
CA ARG A 214 -13.84 3.15 16.66
C ARG A 214 -14.26 1.68 16.67
N LEU A 215 -13.44 0.81 16.12
CA LEU A 215 -13.72 -0.62 16.13
C LEU A 215 -13.56 -1.20 17.54
N GLN A 216 -12.65 -0.68 18.37
CA GLN A 216 -12.46 -1.14 19.76
C GLN A 216 -13.60 -0.70 20.67
N ASP A 217 -14.14 0.50 20.47
CA ASP A 217 -15.25 1.03 21.26
C ASP A 217 -16.56 0.27 21.01
N PRO A 218 -17.09 -0.49 22.00
CA PRO A 218 -18.31 -1.29 21.82
C PRO A 218 -19.56 -0.46 21.51
N SER A 219 -19.57 0.82 21.92
CA SER A 219 -20.73 1.70 21.76
C SER A 219 -20.88 2.19 20.32
N THR A 220 -19.78 2.50 19.65
CA THR A 220 -19.76 3.04 18.28
C THR A 220 -19.49 1.99 17.21
N ARG A 221 -18.96 0.82 17.59
CA ARG A 221 -18.56 -0.24 16.65
C ARG A 221 -19.67 -0.67 15.70
N ARG A 222 -20.88 -0.95 16.20
CA ARG A 222 -21.98 -1.47 15.35
C ARG A 222 -22.35 -0.47 14.28
N ASP A 223 -22.66 0.76 14.69
CA ASP A 223 -23.01 1.85 13.79
C ASP A 223 -21.91 2.13 12.76
N PHE A 224 -20.64 2.07 13.18
CA PHE A 224 -19.50 2.23 12.29
C PHE A 224 -19.41 1.13 11.23
N MET A 225 -19.58 -0.14 11.64
CA MET A 225 -19.59 -1.30 10.73
C MET A 225 -20.74 -1.23 9.74
N ASP A 226 -21.94 -0.88 10.21
CA ASP A 226 -23.15 -0.81 9.38
C ASP A 226 -23.04 0.30 8.34
N ARG A 227 -22.54 1.48 8.73
CA ARG A 227 -22.26 2.59 7.80
C ARG A 227 -21.20 2.19 6.77
N ALA A 228 -20.10 1.58 7.22
CA ALA A 228 -19.03 1.16 6.31
C ALA A 228 -19.53 0.12 5.28
N LEU A 229 -20.39 -0.81 5.70
CA LEU A 229 -21.02 -1.79 4.81
C LEU A 229 -21.99 -1.13 3.83
N ALA A 230 -22.82 -0.19 4.29
CA ALA A 230 -23.74 0.55 3.43
C ALA A 230 -23.00 1.36 2.36
N ASP A 231 -21.95 2.08 2.75
CA ASP A 231 -21.09 2.83 1.83
C ASP A 231 -20.41 1.91 0.82
N ALA A 232 -19.88 0.77 1.27
CA ALA A 232 -19.25 -0.20 0.38
C ALA A 232 -20.25 -0.81 -0.61
N ARG A 233 -21.47 -1.16 -0.17
CA ARG A 233 -22.52 -1.67 -1.06
C ARG A 233 -22.92 -0.63 -2.10
N SER A 234 -23.10 0.62 -1.69
CA SER A 234 -23.45 1.70 -2.61
C SER A 234 -22.37 1.94 -3.67
N ASP A 235 -21.10 1.95 -3.26
CA ASP A 235 -19.99 2.20 -4.17
C ASP A 235 -19.72 1.04 -5.14
N VAL A 236 -19.90 -0.21 -4.67
CA VAL A 236 -19.56 -1.41 -5.45
C VAL A 236 -20.70 -1.87 -6.35
N PHE A 237 -21.95 -1.78 -5.90
CA PHE A 237 -23.11 -2.36 -6.60
C PHE A 237 -24.06 -1.31 -7.18
N LEU A 238 -24.25 -0.17 -6.52
CA LEU A 238 -25.23 0.85 -6.96
C LEU A 238 -24.63 1.88 -7.92
N ASN A 239 -23.36 2.27 -7.75
CA ASN A 239 -22.69 3.26 -8.60
C ASN A 239 -22.02 2.71 -9.86
N THR A 240 -22.32 1.47 -10.26
CA THR A 240 -21.74 0.81 -11.45
C THR A 240 -22.45 1.18 -12.76
N ALA A 241 -23.11 2.35 -12.81
CA ALA A 241 -23.68 2.88 -14.05
C ALA A 241 -22.62 3.46 -15.02
N VAL A 242 -21.35 3.59 -14.60
CA VAL A 242 -20.24 4.12 -15.43
C VAL A 242 -19.56 3.03 -16.29
N GLY A 243 -20.11 1.80 -16.33
CA GLY A 243 -19.52 0.67 -17.04
C GLY A 243 -20.38 0.07 -18.16
N LYS A 244 -21.51 0.68 -18.53
CA LYS A 244 -22.40 0.10 -19.56
C LYS A 244 -21.90 0.31 -20.99
N ASP A 245 -20.91 1.17 -21.20
CA ASP A 245 -20.36 1.47 -22.53
C ASP A 245 -19.20 0.55 -22.98
N MET A 246 -18.67 -0.31 -22.10
CA MET A 246 -17.61 -1.28 -22.48
C MET A 246 -18.11 -2.71 -22.70
N ALA A 247 -19.40 -2.98 -22.46
CA ALA A 247 -20.00 -4.30 -22.67
C ALA A 247 -20.61 -4.49 -24.09
N ARG A 248 -20.46 -3.51 -24.98
CA ARG A 248 -20.53 -3.71 -26.44
C ARG A 248 -19.11 -3.80 -27.00
N GLY A 249 -18.37 -4.82 -26.55
CA GLY A 249 -17.25 -5.30 -27.33
C GLY A 249 -17.84 -6.01 -28.54
N ASP A 250 -17.71 -5.40 -29.72
CA ASP A 250 -18.00 -6.08 -30.99
C ASP A 250 -17.33 -7.44 -30.97
N SER A 251 -18.10 -8.50 -31.20
CA SER A 251 -17.63 -9.87 -31.36
C SER A 251 -16.82 -10.10 -32.65
N ALA A 252 -16.27 -9.03 -33.23
CA ALA A 252 -15.36 -9.05 -34.34
C ALA A 252 -14.10 -8.26 -33.94
N GLY A 253 -13.00 -8.97 -33.71
CA GLY A 253 -11.71 -8.34 -33.45
C GLY A 253 -11.28 -7.47 -34.63
N ALA A 254 -11.55 -6.17 -34.56
CA ALA A 254 -11.05 -5.20 -35.51
C ALA A 254 -9.53 -5.07 -35.31
N ARG A 255 -8.75 -5.67 -36.21
CA ARG A 255 -7.30 -5.45 -36.29
C ARG A 255 -7.06 -3.98 -36.66
N SER A 256 -6.12 -3.32 -35.98
CA SER A 256 -5.67 -1.98 -36.38
C SER A 256 -5.25 -1.95 -37.85
N ALA A 257 -5.56 -0.85 -38.54
CA ALA A 257 -5.14 -0.59 -39.91
C ALA A 257 -3.62 -0.29 -39.95
N VAL A 258 -2.81 -1.34 -39.84
CA VAL A 258 -1.37 -1.28 -40.03
C VAL A 258 -1.07 -1.77 -41.45
N SER A 259 -0.33 -0.98 -42.24
CA SER A 259 0.08 -1.39 -43.60
C SER A 259 0.95 -2.64 -43.51
N ALA A 260 0.63 -3.63 -44.34
CA ALA A 260 1.36 -4.89 -44.45
C ALA A 260 2.42 -4.85 -45.56
N ASP A 261 2.64 -3.68 -46.19
CA ASP A 261 3.47 -3.54 -47.40
C ASP A 261 4.96 -3.37 -47.09
N HIS A 262 5.35 -3.42 -45.82
CA HIS A 262 6.74 -3.33 -45.40
C HIS A 262 7.42 -4.70 -45.45
N ALA A 263 8.53 -4.79 -46.20
CA ALA A 263 9.38 -5.96 -46.20
C ALA A 263 9.89 -6.24 -44.79
N VAL A 264 9.57 -7.43 -44.25
CA VAL A 264 10.09 -7.88 -42.96
C VAL A 264 11.57 -8.24 -43.17
N PRO A 265 12.51 -7.62 -42.44
CA PRO A 265 13.92 -7.97 -42.56
C PRO A 265 14.17 -9.41 -42.11
N GLU A 266 14.96 -10.16 -42.87
CA GLU A 266 15.33 -11.53 -42.51
C GLU A 266 16.22 -11.53 -41.26
N ALA A 267 15.84 -12.35 -40.28
CA ALA A 267 16.65 -12.55 -39.10
C ALA A 267 17.98 -13.23 -39.50
N PRO A 268 19.14 -12.70 -39.09
CA PRO A 268 20.44 -13.27 -39.45
C PRO A 268 20.66 -14.69 -38.89
N PHE A 269 19.84 -15.13 -37.93
CA PHE A 269 19.85 -16.49 -37.39
C PHE A 269 18.46 -16.85 -36.82
N SER A 270 17.95 -18.03 -37.16
CA SER A 270 16.61 -18.52 -36.74
C SER A 270 16.67 -19.76 -35.82
N GLY A 271 17.88 -20.11 -35.33
CA GLY A 271 18.09 -21.23 -34.41
C GLY A 271 18.28 -20.82 -32.94
N ARG A 272 18.49 -21.81 -32.06
CA ARG A 272 19.01 -21.55 -30.70
C ARG A 272 20.53 -21.57 -30.73
N ALA A 273 21.17 -20.48 -30.34
CA ALA A 273 22.62 -20.45 -30.13
C ALA A 273 22.91 -20.85 -28.68
N SER A 274 23.59 -21.98 -28.47
CA SER A 274 24.16 -22.28 -27.15
C SER A 274 25.53 -21.60 -27.06
N CYS A 275 25.67 -20.69 -26.10
CA CYS A 275 26.97 -20.12 -25.78
C CYS A 275 27.81 -21.20 -25.09
N ALA A 276 28.68 -21.88 -25.85
CA ALA A 276 29.67 -22.78 -25.26
C ALA A 276 30.72 -21.92 -24.56
N THR A 277 30.68 -21.88 -23.23
CA THR A 277 31.80 -21.39 -22.41
C THR A 277 32.96 -22.34 -22.58
N SER A 278 34.01 -21.91 -23.30
CA SER A 278 35.30 -22.60 -23.32
C SER A 278 35.88 -22.58 -21.89
N ARG A 279 36.34 -23.75 -21.44
CA ARG A 279 37.04 -23.95 -20.16
C ARG A 279 38.38 -23.22 -20.13
#